data_AF-A0AAU7C4I8-F1
#
_entry.id   AF-A0AAU7C4I8-F1
#
_cell.length_a   1.000
_cell.length_b   1.000
_cell.length_c   1.000
_cell.angle_alpha   90.00
_cell.angle_beta   90.00
_cell.angle_gamma   90.00
#
_symmetry.space_group_name_H-M   'P 1'
#
loop_
_entity.id
_entity.type
_entity.pdbx_description
1 polymer ?
#
loop_
_entity_poly.entity_id
_entity_poly.type
_entity_poly.pdbx_seq_one_letter_code
_entity_poly.pdbx_strand_id
1 'polypeptide(L)'
;MSKAVWREFYKLNHRKSTWCSIIIMMAFMLVIGMMMGRSYGNLLVMSTYNSSQIIMLIMVVVGSMIFTGEFQSETILPLIFRSPNRSVIFFAKYFTLFLYEVILHIIAIVFTIFLNASGLISNRVSLSAVYKYHQSLLMNMLSTTLIDVVLTAMMIGMICVVACLFKSELISVLVNALLVLVGGGFSANLMEANNGLSKIIRWNPLNMTYLTPEYYNYASYHGTSMLSTNQLLLGTFCYMCLFGWLGWLIFEKKHF
;
A
#
# COMPACT_ATOMS: atom_id res chain seq x y z
N MET A 1 -1.41 11.66 -22.58
CA MET A 1 -1.29 11.15 -21.20
C MET A 1 -1.95 12.08 -20.17
N SER A 2 -1.54 13.35 -20.06
CA SER A 2 -2.10 14.32 -19.08
C SER A 2 -3.65 14.38 -19.04
N LYS A 3 -4.34 14.49 -20.19
CA LYS A 3 -5.82 14.50 -20.25
C LYS A 3 -6.47 13.21 -19.72
N ALA A 4 -5.81 12.06 -19.87
CA ALA A 4 -6.33 10.77 -19.39
C ALA A 4 -6.18 10.65 -17.87
N VAL A 5 -5.02 11.05 -17.33
CA VAL A 5 -4.79 11.13 -15.87
C VAL A 5 -5.79 12.09 -15.22
N TRP A 6 -5.98 13.28 -15.80
CA TRP A 6 -6.97 14.24 -15.30
C TRP A 6 -8.38 13.66 -15.23
N ARG A 7 -8.79 12.90 -16.26
CA ARG A 7 -10.11 12.25 -16.29
C ARG A 7 -10.25 11.20 -15.18
N GLU A 8 -9.25 10.36 -14.98
CA GLU A 8 -9.29 9.34 -13.92
C GLU A 8 -9.29 9.97 -12.52
N PHE A 9 -8.48 11.02 -12.31
CA PHE A 9 -8.47 11.77 -11.05
C PHE A 9 -9.81 12.47 -10.79
N TYR A 10 -10.41 13.07 -11.83
CA TYR A 10 -11.74 13.66 -11.73
C TYR A 10 -12.80 12.62 -11.33
N LYS A 11 -12.78 11.44 -11.94
CA LYS A 11 -13.69 10.33 -11.56
C LYS A 11 -13.49 9.93 -10.10
N LEU A 12 -12.23 9.80 -9.66
CA LEU A 12 -11.88 9.41 -8.30
C LEU A 12 -12.39 10.45 -7.28
N ASN A 13 -12.13 11.74 -7.53
CA ASN A 13 -12.53 12.82 -6.64
C ASN A 13 -14.06 12.95 -6.44
N HIS A 14 -14.85 12.60 -7.45
CA HIS A 14 -16.31 12.70 -7.38
C HIS A 14 -17.00 11.44 -6.80
N ARG A 15 -16.26 10.35 -6.55
CA ARG A 15 -16.82 9.16 -5.90
C ARG A 15 -16.91 9.39 -4.39
N LYS A 16 -18.10 9.26 -3.80
CA LYS A 16 -18.28 9.39 -2.33
C LYS A 16 -17.38 8.44 -1.52
N SER A 17 -17.06 7.27 -2.09
CA SER A 17 -16.20 6.27 -1.46
C SER A 17 -14.78 6.77 -1.16
N THR A 18 -14.22 7.68 -1.97
CA THR A 18 -12.85 8.19 -1.74
C THR A 18 -12.78 9.06 -0.51
N TRP A 19 -13.71 10.01 -0.37
CA TRP A 19 -13.84 10.83 0.84
C TRP A 19 -14.14 10.00 2.08
N CYS A 20 -15.02 8.99 1.95
CA CYS A 20 -15.29 8.05 3.04
C CYS A 20 -14.03 7.31 3.49
N SER A 21 -13.16 6.90 2.55
CA SER A 21 -11.92 6.18 2.88
C SER A 21 -10.94 7.03 3.70
N ILE A 22 -10.85 8.34 3.45
CA ILE A 22 -10.03 9.25 4.26
C ILE A 22 -10.54 9.33 5.70
N ILE A 23 -11.87 9.42 5.87
CA ILE A 23 -12.49 9.45 7.21
C ILE A 23 -12.24 8.13 7.93
N ILE A 24 -12.40 6.99 7.24
CA ILE A 24 -12.11 5.65 7.78
C ILE A 24 -10.64 5.54 8.21
N MET A 25 -9.71 6.03 7.40
CA MET A 25 -8.28 6.05 7.73
C MET A 25 -8.01 6.84 9.01
N MET A 26 -8.55 8.06 9.12
CA MET A 26 -8.40 8.88 10.32
C MET A 26 -9.01 8.20 11.55
N ALA A 27 -10.20 7.61 11.41
CA ALA A 27 -10.83 6.86 12.50
C ALA A 27 -9.98 5.65 12.94
N PHE A 28 -9.39 4.91 12.00
CA PHE A 28 -8.50 3.79 12.30
C PHE A 28 -7.27 4.25 13.08
N MET A 29 -6.62 5.35 12.66
CA MET A 29 -5.48 5.92 13.37
C MET A 29 -5.83 6.33 14.81
N LEU A 30 -7.02 6.91 15.03
CA LEU A 30 -7.52 7.23 16.37
C LEU A 30 -7.68 5.97 17.23
N VAL A 31 -8.31 4.92 16.69
CA VAL A 31 -8.53 3.65 17.38
C VAL A 31 -7.20 3.01 17.77
N ILE A 32 -6.24 2.91 16.85
CA ILE A 32 -4.90 2.36 17.13
C ILE A 32 -4.20 3.15 18.23
N GLY A 33 -4.24 4.48 18.16
CA GLY A 33 -3.64 5.33 19.18
C GLY A 33 -4.25 5.11 20.57
N MET A 34 -5.57 4.93 20.65
CA MET A 34 -6.25 4.63 21.93
C MET A 34 -5.91 3.22 22.44
N MET A 35 -5.79 2.23 21.56
CA MET A 35 -5.52 0.84 21.92
C MET A 35 -4.09 0.61 22.45
N MET A 36 -3.07 1.23 21.83
CA MET A 36 -1.67 1.03 22.23
C MET A 36 -1.30 1.70 23.55
N GLY A 37 -2.08 2.67 24.02
CA GLY A 37 -1.86 3.36 25.29
C GLY A 37 -0.73 4.40 25.27
N ARG A 38 -0.65 5.21 26.33
CA ARG A 38 0.16 6.44 26.37
C ARG A 38 1.69 6.24 26.37
N SER A 39 2.16 5.04 26.69
CA SER A 39 3.60 4.73 26.81
C SER A 39 4.31 4.55 25.46
N TYR A 40 3.57 4.23 24.40
CA TYR A 40 4.14 3.89 23.08
C TYR A 40 4.19 5.07 22.10
N GLY A 41 4.21 6.32 22.61
CA GLY A 41 4.14 7.54 21.78
C GLY A 41 5.18 7.61 20.66
N ASN A 42 6.45 7.28 20.95
CA ASN A 42 7.52 7.33 19.93
C ASN A 42 7.26 6.36 18.78
N LEU A 43 6.82 5.14 19.11
CA LEU A 43 6.51 4.11 18.11
C LEU A 43 5.29 4.49 17.29
N LEU A 44 4.24 5.01 17.94
CA LEU A 44 3.02 5.48 17.27
C LEU A 44 3.31 6.62 16.28
N VAL A 45 4.14 7.60 16.67
CA VAL A 45 4.53 8.68 15.75
C VAL A 45 5.41 8.16 14.61
N MET A 46 6.37 7.28 14.91
CA MET A 46 7.24 6.67 13.88
C MET A 46 6.44 5.87 12.85
N SER A 47 5.46 5.08 13.27
CA SER A 47 4.62 4.25 12.40
C SER A 47 3.37 4.95 11.88
N THR A 48 3.28 6.28 12.05
CA THR A 48 2.11 7.10 11.68
C THR A 48 0.78 6.48 12.13
N TYR A 49 0.71 6.08 13.42
CA TYR A 49 -0.43 5.40 14.04
C TYR A 49 -0.90 4.16 13.25
N ASN A 50 0.05 3.41 12.70
CA ASN A 50 -0.19 2.21 11.90
C ASN A 50 -1.07 2.48 10.65
N SER A 51 -0.95 3.68 10.07
CA SER A 51 -1.72 4.06 8.86
C SER A 51 -1.43 3.15 7.66
N SER A 52 -0.24 2.56 7.60
CA SER A 52 0.19 1.62 6.55
C SER A 52 -0.86 0.54 6.23
N GLN A 53 -1.35 -0.14 7.27
CA GLN A 53 -2.29 -1.26 7.10
C GLN A 53 -3.63 -0.79 6.51
N ILE A 54 -4.17 0.33 7.01
CA ILE A 54 -5.45 0.83 6.53
C ILE A 54 -5.33 1.46 5.13
N ILE A 55 -4.21 2.14 4.83
CA ILE A 55 -3.93 2.67 3.48
C ILE A 55 -3.86 1.50 2.49
N MET A 56 -3.16 0.42 2.83
CA MET A 56 -3.06 -0.76 1.97
C MET A 56 -4.44 -1.36 1.65
N LEU A 57 -5.32 -1.48 2.65
CA LEU A 57 -6.70 -1.95 2.45
C LEU A 57 -7.54 -0.98 1.61
N ILE A 58 -7.38 0.32 1.79
CA ILE A 58 -8.06 1.34 0.96
C ILE A 58 -7.59 1.20 -0.50
N MET A 59 -6.28 1.02 -0.73
CA MET A 59 -5.73 0.84 -2.07
C MET A 59 -6.23 -0.43 -2.74
N VAL A 60 -6.47 -1.51 -2.00
CA VAL A 60 -7.13 -2.72 -2.52
C VAL A 60 -8.51 -2.39 -3.07
N VAL A 61 -9.36 -1.74 -2.27
CA VAL A 61 -10.76 -1.45 -2.65
C VAL A 61 -10.80 -0.47 -3.82
N VAL A 62 -10.11 0.67 -3.69
CA VAL A 62 -10.11 1.73 -4.72
C VAL A 62 -9.39 1.26 -5.99
N GLY A 63 -8.30 0.53 -5.85
CA GLY A 63 -7.53 -0.03 -6.96
C GLY A 63 -8.34 -1.03 -7.78
N SER A 64 -8.95 -2.01 -7.11
CA SER A 64 -9.84 -2.96 -7.78
C SER A 64 -10.99 -2.23 -8.50
N MET A 65 -11.69 -1.31 -7.83
CA MET A 65 -12.77 -0.52 -8.44
C MET A 65 -12.37 0.24 -9.72
N ILE A 66 -11.17 0.82 -9.76
CA ILE A 66 -10.69 1.59 -10.92
C ILE A 66 -10.43 0.69 -12.13
N PHE A 67 -9.89 -0.50 -11.89
CA PHE A 67 -9.54 -1.44 -12.96
C PHE A 67 -10.73 -2.31 -13.39
N THR A 68 -11.50 -2.86 -12.46
CA THR A 68 -12.61 -3.76 -12.79
C THR A 68 -13.93 -3.06 -13.04
N GLY A 69 -14.16 -1.88 -12.48
CA GLY A 69 -15.47 -1.21 -12.60
C GLY A 69 -15.86 -0.92 -14.05
N GLU A 70 -14.89 -0.64 -14.92
CA GLU A 70 -15.13 -0.45 -16.36
C GLU A 70 -15.28 -1.76 -17.13
N PHE A 71 -14.72 -2.87 -16.63
CA PHE A 71 -14.98 -4.20 -17.18
C PHE A 71 -16.38 -4.68 -16.81
N GLN A 72 -16.81 -4.47 -15.57
CA GLN A 72 -18.12 -4.89 -15.09
C GLN A 72 -19.27 -4.07 -15.70
N SER A 73 -19.04 -2.79 -15.97
CA SER A 73 -20.04 -1.92 -16.61
C SER A 73 -19.99 -1.94 -18.14
N GLU A 74 -19.14 -2.78 -18.74
CA GLU A 74 -18.92 -2.88 -20.20
C GLU A 74 -18.50 -1.55 -20.88
N THR A 75 -18.10 -0.54 -20.10
CA THR A 75 -17.69 0.77 -20.60
C THR A 75 -16.24 0.80 -21.09
N ILE A 76 -15.49 -0.30 -20.92
CA ILE A 76 -14.11 -0.44 -21.36
C ILE A 76 -13.97 -0.33 -22.89
N LEU A 77 -14.87 -0.93 -23.67
CA LEU A 77 -14.82 -0.95 -25.13
C LEU A 77 -14.91 0.48 -25.71
N PRO A 78 -15.95 1.29 -25.36
CA PRO A 78 -16.00 2.70 -25.76
C PRO A 78 -14.78 3.52 -25.32
N LEU A 79 -14.18 3.21 -24.18
CA LEU A 79 -13.00 3.90 -23.69
C LEU A 79 -11.76 3.59 -24.55
N ILE A 80 -11.58 2.33 -24.93
CA ILE A 80 -10.50 1.88 -25.82
C ILE A 80 -10.63 2.54 -27.19
N PHE A 81 -11.84 2.59 -27.78
CA PHE A 81 -12.06 3.22 -29.09
C PHE A 81 -11.78 4.73 -29.12
N ARG A 82 -11.97 5.43 -27.99
CA ARG A 82 -11.71 6.87 -27.88
C ARG A 82 -10.29 7.21 -27.45
N SER A 83 -9.53 6.22 -26.99
CA SER A 83 -8.15 6.43 -26.53
C SER A 83 -7.18 6.18 -27.67
N PRO A 84 -6.08 6.96 -27.78
CA PRO A 84 -5.06 6.72 -28.80
C PRO A 84 -4.42 5.34 -28.67
N ASN A 85 -4.22 4.83 -27.45
CA ASN A 85 -3.58 3.55 -27.17
C ASN A 85 -4.14 2.91 -25.88
N ARG A 86 -4.14 1.57 -25.81
CA ARG A 86 -4.52 0.81 -24.60
C ARG A 86 -3.57 1.09 -23.42
N SER A 87 -2.27 1.20 -23.69
CA SER A 87 -1.25 1.51 -22.68
C SER A 87 -1.48 2.86 -22.00
N VAL A 88 -2.01 3.86 -22.73
CA VAL A 88 -2.32 5.17 -22.14
C VAL A 88 -3.43 5.07 -21.10
N ILE A 89 -4.41 4.18 -21.28
CA ILE A 89 -5.48 3.93 -20.30
C ILE A 89 -4.89 3.28 -19.05
N PHE A 90 -4.09 2.22 -19.24
CA PHE A 90 -3.46 1.49 -18.15
C PHE A 90 -2.58 2.41 -17.28
N PHE A 91 -1.63 3.10 -17.90
CA PHE A 91 -0.72 3.98 -17.16
C PHE A 91 -1.44 5.19 -16.54
N ALA A 92 -2.52 5.68 -17.15
CA ALA A 92 -3.33 6.72 -16.52
C ALA A 92 -4.01 6.24 -15.23
N LYS A 93 -4.58 5.02 -15.23
CA LYS A 93 -5.18 4.42 -14.03
C LYS A 93 -4.14 4.12 -12.96
N TYR A 94 -3.03 3.48 -13.34
CA TYR A 94 -1.93 3.14 -12.44
C TYR A 94 -1.34 4.39 -11.78
N PHE A 95 -1.03 5.43 -12.57
CA PHE A 95 -0.48 6.68 -12.04
C PHE A 95 -1.48 7.45 -11.16
N THR A 96 -2.78 7.40 -11.50
CA THR A 96 -3.82 8.01 -10.66
C THR A 96 -3.90 7.33 -9.29
N LEU A 97 -3.79 6.01 -9.23
CA LEU A 97 -3.73 5.28 -7.96
C LEU A 97 -2.48 5.60 -7.17
N PHE A 98 -1.32 5.65 -7.82
CA PHE A 98 -0.06 6.03 -7.16
C PHE A 98 -0.13 7.46 -6.57
N LEU A 99 -0.68 8.43 -7.30
CA LEU A 99 -0.90 9.77 -6.76
C LEU A 99 -1.86 9.77 -5.56
N TYR A 100 -2.92 8.97 -5.63
CA TYR A 100 -3.88 8.84 -4.54
C TYR A 100 -3.23 8.25 -3.28
N GLU A 101 -2.40 7.23 -3.43
CA GLU A 101 -1.60 6.63 -2.36
C GLU A 101 -0.69 7.67 -1.69
N VAL A 102 0.03 8.48 -2.48
CA VAL A 102 0.89 9.56 -1.95
C VAL A 102 0.05 10.60 -1.18
N ILE A 103 -1.12 10.98 -1.69
CA ILE A 103 -2.03 11.91 -1.00
C ILE A 103 -2.48 11.32 0.35
N LEU A 104 -2.85 10.04 0.41
CA LEU A 104 -3.24 9.38 1.67
C LEU A 104 -2.10 9.41 2.70
N HIS A 105 -0.86 9.13 2.29
CA HIS A 105 0.30 9.18 3.17
C HIS A 105 0.59 10.61 3.67
N ILE A 106 0.48 11.63 2.80
CA ILE A 106 0.63 13.04 3.21
C ILE A 106 -0.43 13.39 4.26
N ILE A 107 -1.69 13.01 4.05
CA ILE A 107 -2.77 13.24 5.00
C ILE A 107 -2.48 12.51 6.33
N ALA A 108 -1.99 11.27 6.27
CA ALA A 108 -1.62 10.51 7.47
C ALA A 108 -0.48 11.17 8.27
N ILE A 109 0.52 11.74 7.59
CA ILE A 109 1.61 12.49 8.24
C ILE A 109 1.05 13.74 8.92
N VAL A 110 0.26 14.55 8.22
CA VAL A 110 -0.35 15.77 8.76
C VAL A 110 -1.22 15.45 9.97
N PHE A 111 -2.02 14.39 9.87
CA PHE A 111 -2.87 13.94 10.97
C PHE A 111 -2.06 13.40 12.16
N THR A 112 -0.97 12.67 11.92
CA THR A 112 -0.04 12.20 12.97
C THR A 112 0.57 13.37 13.73
N ILE A 113 1.02 14.42 13.03
CA ILE A 113 1.56 15.64 13.66
C ILE A 113 0.47 16.32 14.49
N PHE A 114 -0.75 16.41 13.99
CA PHE A 114 -1.91 16.96 14.72
C PHE A 114 -2.22 16.16 15.99
N LEU A 115 -2.26 14.82 15.91
CA LEU A 115 -2.50 13.94 17.07
C LEU A 115 -1.40 14.07 18.12
N ASN A 116 -0.13 14.12 17.71
CA ASN A 116 0.99 14.32 18.63
C ASN A 116 0.96 15.71 19.28
N ALA A 117 0.66 16.77 18.51
CA ALA A 117 0.61 18.15 19.01
C ALA A 117 -0.55 18.38 19.99
N SER A 118 -1.72 17.79 19.71
CA SER A 118 -2.88 17.88 20.60
C SER A 118 -2.64 17.19 21.95
N GLY A 119 -1.87 16.09 21.96
CA GLY A 119 -1.65 15.26 23.15
C GLY A 119 -2.92 14.54 23.63
N LEU A 120 -3.93 14.40 22.75
CA LEU A 120 -5.22 13.80 23.10
C LEU A 120 -5.11 12.29 23.40
N ILE A 121 -4.16 11.61 22.76
CA ILE A 121 -4.11 10.15 22.71
C ILE A 121 -2.86 9.60 23.41
N SER A 122 -1.69 10.09 23.01
CA SER A 122 -0.40 9.73 23.61
C SER A 122 0.24 10.94 24.28
N ASN A 123 1.19 10.69 25.19
CA ASN A 123 2.04 11.76 25.71
C ASN A 123 2.73 12.47 24.54
N ARG A 124 2.87 13.80 24.66
CA ARG A 124 3.54 14.60 23.62
C ARG A 124 4.98 14.15 23.48
N VAL A 125 5.37 13.80 22.27
CA VAL A 125 6.74 13.41 21.96
C VAL A 125 7.41 14.52 21.16
N SER A 126 8.65 14.83 21.52
CA SER A 126 9.46 15.76 20.73
C SER A 126 9.83 15.13 19.38
N LEU A 127 9.46 15.79 18.28
CA LEU A 127 9.78 15.34 16.93
C LEU A 127 11.29 15.41 16.62
N SER A 128 12.04 16.23 17.37
CA SER A 128 13.50 16.34 17.24
C SER A 128 14.26 15.36 18.14
N ALA A 129 13.58 14.61 19.01
CA ALA A 129 14.24 13.63 19.86
C ALA A 129 14.86 12.51 19.02
N VAL A 130 16.07 12.11 19.40
CA VAL A 130 16.75 10.96 18.80
C VAL A 130 16.05 9.69 19.27
N TYR A 131 15.67 8.81 18.34
CA TYR A 131 14.95 7.58 18.66
C TYR A 131 15.64 6.33 18.08
N LYS A 132 15.27 5.92 16.86
CA LYS A 132 15.92 4.79 16.16
C LYS A 132 16.93 5.30 15.14
N TYR A 133 17.91 4.44 14.82
CA TYR A 133 18.94 4.69 13.83
C TYR A 133 19.78 5.95 14.06
N HIS A 134 19.86 6.44 15.31
CA HIS A 134 20.45 7.73 15.67
C HIS A 134 19.86 8.93 14.91
N GLN A 135 18.64 8.79 14.41
CA GLN A 135 17.90 9.83 13.69
C GLN A 135 16.83 10.46 14.58
N SER A 136 16.45 11.69 14.24
CA SER A 136 15.31 12.35 14.86
C SER A 136 14.03 11.58 14.57
N LEU A 137 13.05 11.69 15.47
CA LEU A 137 11.76 11.02 15.32
C LEU A 137 11.03 11.43 14.03
N LEU A 138 11.14 12.70 13.64
CA LEU A 138 10.61 13.19 12.37
C LEU A 138 11.23 12.45 11.18
N MET A 139 12.55 12.26 11.18
CA MET A 139 13.24 11.56 10.09
C MET A 139 12.88 10.08 10.06
N ASN A 140 12.79 9.43 11.22
CA ASN A 140 12.31 8.05 11.32
C ASN A 140 10.88 7.89 10.77
N MET A 141 9.97 8.83 11.09
CA MET A 141 8.61 8.84 10.57
C MET A 141 8.62 8.99 9.03
N LEU A 142 9.36 9.97 8.50
CA LEU A 142 9.46 10.18 7.05
C LEU A 142 10.05 8.97 6.33
N SER A 143 11.14 8.39 6.85
CA SER A 143 11.73 7.17 6.30
C SER A 143 10.77 5.99 6.36
N THR A 144 10.03 5.82 7.46
CA THR A 144 9.00 4.77 7.56
C THR A 144 7.92 4.98 6.50
N THR A 145 7.42 6.21 6.32
CA THR A 145 6.40 6.51 5.30
C THR A 145 6.91 6.32 3.87
N LEU A 146 8.17 6.63 3.58
CA LEU A 146 8.76 6.41 2.25
C LEU A 146 8.91 4.92 1.94
N ILE A 147 9.34 4.14 2.93
CA ILE A 147 9.41 2.68 2.82
C ILE A 147 8.01 2.10 2.57
N ASP A 148 7.00 2.64 3.26
CA ASP A 148 5.62 2.20 3.12
C ASP A 148 4.99 2.58 1.78
N VAL A 149 5.32 3.74 1.23
CA VAL A 149 4.96 4.14 -0.14
C VAL A 149 5.52 3.14 -1.17
N VAL A 150 6.78 2.73 -1.01
CA VAL A 150 7.38 1.72 -1.92
C VAL A 150 6.66 0.37 -1.80
N LEU A 151 6.33 -0.05 -0.57
CA LEU A 151 5.60 -1.29 -0.32
C LEU A 151 4.20 -1.25 -0.92
N THR A 152 3.45 -0.19 -0.67
CA THR A 152 2.09 -0.04 -1.18
C THR A 152 2.07 0.13 -2.70
N ALA A 153 3.07 0.76 -3.32
CA ALA A 153 3.25 0.80 -4.78
C ALA A 153 3.47 -0.60 -5.39
N MET A 154 4.25 -1.48 -4.73
CA MET A 154 4.35 -2.89 -5.13
C MET A 154 2.98 -3.57 -5.07
N MET A 155 2.22 -3.34 -3.99
CA MET A 155 0.88 -3.90 -3.82
C MET A 155 -0.11 -3.37 -4.87
N ILE A 156 -0.03 -2.10 -5.27
CA ILE A 156 -0.82 -1.57 -6.40
C ILE A 156 -0.54 -2.37 -7.67
N GLY A 157 0.73 -2.67 -7.97
CA GLY A 157 1.10 -3.55 -9.08
C GLY A 157 0.40 -4.91 -9.00
N MET A 158 0.42 -5.54 -7.82
CA MET A 158 -0.24 -6.82 -7.59
C MET A 158 -1.77 -6.73 -7.76
N ILE A 159 -2.39 -5.68 -7.20
CA ILE A 159 -3.82 -5.38 -7.35
C ILE A 159 -4.19 -5.26 -8.82
N CYS A 160 -3.36 -4.57 -9.62
CA CYS A 160 -3.57 -4.40 -11.05
C CYS A 160 -3.56 -5.74 -11.79
N VAL A 161 -2.59 -6.62 -11.50
CA VAL A 161 -2.51 -7.97 -12.09
C VAL A 161 -3.79 -8.74 -11.80
N VAL A 162 -4.19 -8.82 -10.53
CA VAL A 162 -5.40 -9.54 -10.10
C VAL A 162 -6.66 -8.94 -10.73
N ALA A 163 -6.80 -7.61 -10.70
CA ALA A 163 -7.93 -6.91 -11.30
C ALA A 163 -8.02 -7.11 -12.82
N CYS A 164 -6.88 -7.23 -13.51
CA CYS A 164 -6.86 -7.52 -14.93
C CYS A 164 -7.22 -8.98 -15.24
N LEU A 165 -7.02 -9.92 -14.32
CA LEU A 165 -7.41 -11.33 -14.51
C LEU A 165 -8.92 -11.54 -14.35
N PHE A 166 -9.56 -10.82 -13.44
CA PHE A 166 -11.00 -10.94 -13.18
C PHE A 166 -11.83 -9.93 -13.97
N LYS A 167 -13.11 -10.24 -14.20
CA LYS A 167 -14.10 -9.30 -14.76
C LYS A 167 -14.98 -8.66 -13.67
N SER A 168 -15.19 -9.38 -12.57
CA SER A 168 -16.02 -8.93 -11.44
C SER A 168 -15.22 -8.10 -10.45
N GLU A 169 -15.75 -6.94 -10.08
CA GLU A 169 -15.17 -6.06 -9.06
C GLU A 169 -15.11 -6.75 -7.70
N LEU A 170 -16.21 -7.39 -7.29
CA LEU A 170 -16.30 -8.04 -5.99
C LEU A 170 -15.25 -9.14 -5.83
N ILE A 171 -15.04 -9.96 -6.87
CA ILE A 171 -14.02 -11.02 -6.84
C ILE A 171 -12.61 -10.43 -6.75
N SER A 172 -12.32 -9.38 -7.52
CA SER A 172 -11.00 -8.74 -7.47
C SER A 172 -10.70 -8.16 -6.09
N VAL A 173 -11.67 -7.47 -5.47
CA VAL A 173 -11.51 -6.91 -4.12
C VAL A 173 -11.23 -8.03 -3.12
N LEU A 174 -12.03 -9.11 -3.14
CA LEU A 174 -11.87 -10.22 -2.19
C LEU A 174 -10.51 -10.91 -2.29
N VAL A 175 -10.06 -11.22 -3.53
CA VAL A 175 -8.77 -11.89 -3.75
C VAL A 175 -7.62 -10.99 -3.30
N ASN A 176 -7.66 -9.70 -3.67
CA ASN A 176 -6.63 -8.75 -3.25
C ASN A 176 -6.60 -8.54 -1.73
N ALA A 177 -7.76 -8.45 -1.09
CA ALA A 177 -7.86 -8.31 0.37
C ALA A 177 -7.30 -9.55 1.08
N LEU A 178 -7.58 -10.75 0.59
CA LEU A 178 -7.04 -12.00 1.12
C LEU A 178 -5.51 -12.02 1.00
N LEU A 179 -4.96 -11.62 -0.14
CA LEU A 179 -3.51 -11.55 -0.35
C LEU A 179 -2.83 -10.58 0.64
N VAL A 180 -3.44 -9.44 0.91
CA VAL A 180 -2.91 -8.43 1.85
C VAL A 180 -2.97 -8.92 3.30
N LEU A 181 -4.11 -9.47 3.73
CA LEU A 181 -4.33 -9.85 5.12
C LEU A 181 -3.62 -11.14 5.51
N VAL A 182 -3.58 -12.11 4.60
CA VAL A 182 -3.06 -13.46 4.88
C VAL A 182 -1.64 -13.64 4.34
N GLY A 183 -1.22 -12.83 3.37
CA GLY A 183 0.00 -13.04 2.61
C GLY A 183 1.26 -13.14 3.45
N GLY A 184 1.48 -12.18 4.36
CA GLY A 184 2.64 -12.19 5.25
C GLY A 184 2.69 -13.45 6.14
N GLY A 185 1.56 -13.84 6.72
CA GLY A 185 1.46 -15.07 7.53
C GLY A 185 1.69 -16.34 6.71
N PHE A 186 1.15 -16.39 5.50
CA PHE A 186 1.39 -17.50 4.57
C PHE A 186 2.89 -17.63 4.21
N SER A 187 3.56 -16.51 3.94
CA SER A 187 5.01 -16.48 3.72
C SER A 187 5.79 -16.98 4.93
N ALA A 188 5.44 -16.50 6.13
CA ALA A 188 6.08 -16.93 7.37
C ALA A 188 5.99 -18.45 7.57
N ASN A 189 4.77 -19.01 7.44
CA ASN A 189 4.53 -20.45 7.57
C ASN A 189 5.31 -21.27 6.53
N LEU A 190 5.43 -20.77 5.29
CA LEU A 190 6.24 -21.42 4.26
C LEU A 190 7.73 -21.46 4.60
N MET A 191 8.24 -20.43 5.26
CA MET A 191 9.65 -20.37 5.68
C MET A 191 9.90 -21.27 6.90
N GLU A 192 8.95 -21.35 7.83
CA GLU A 192 9.02 -22.22 9.01
C GLU A 192 8.98 -23.72 8.65
N ALA A 193 8.34 -24.10 7.55
CA ALA A 193 8.28 -25.48 7.08
C ALA A 193 9.66 -26.11 6.76
N ASN A 194 10.74 -25.31 6.70
CA ASN A 194 12.15 -25.74 6.68
C ASN A 194 12.53 -26.85 5.67
N ASN A 195 11.93 -26.84 4.47
CA ASN A 195 12.17 -27.84 3.42
C ASN A 195 13.49 -27.65 2.64
N GLY A 196 14.52 -26.99 3.21
CA GLY A 196 15.80 -26.70 2.55
C GLY A 196 15.76 -25.63 1.45
N LEU A 197 14.57 -25.27 0.94
CA LEU A 197 14.34 -24.24 -0.08
C LEU A 197 14.19 -22.81 0.50
N SER A 198 14.41 -22.63 1.81
CA SER A 198 14.24 -21.34 2.51
C SER A 198 15.03 -20.19 1.88
N LYS A 199 16.22 -20.48 1.33
CA LYS A 199 17.06 -19.48 0.65
C LYS A 199 16.39 -18.83 -0.57
N ILE A 200 15.52 -19.56 -1.26
CA ILE A 200 14.76 -19.10 -2.44
C ILE A 200 13.38 -18.61 -2.00
N ILE A 201 12.68 -19.36 -1.16
CA ILE A 201 11.30 -19.07 -0.72
C ILE A 201 11.22 -17.72 -0.01
N ARG A 202 12.25 -17.31 0.75
CA ARG A 202 12.29 -15.99 1.42
C ARG A 202 12.13 -14.80 0.47
N TRP A 203 12.43 -14.96 -0.82
CA TRP A 203 12.27 -13.89 -1.79
C TRP A 203 10.84 -13.76 -2.32
N ASN A 204 9.87 -14.54 -1.84
CA ASN A 204 8.49 -14.42 -2.32
C ASN A 204 7.91 -13.01 -2.08
N PRO A 205 7.00 -12.54 -2.94
CA PRO A 205 6.46 -11.17 -2.87
C PRO A 205 5.63 -10.93 -1.60
N LEU A 206 5.05 -11.96 -1.01
CA LEU A 206 4.26 -11.83 0.22
C LEU A 206 5.16 -11.61 1.43
N ASN A 207 6.41 -12.10 1.41
CA ASN A 207 7.40 -11.79 2.44
C ASN A 207 7.76 -10.31 2.49
N MET A 208 7.68 -9.62 1.35
CA MET A 208 8.00 -8.20 1.25
C MET A 208 7.03 -7.33 2.04
N THR A 209 5.83 -7.83 2.39
CA THR A 209 4.88 -7.15 3.28
C THR A 209 5.45 -6.89 4.69
N TYR A 210 6.53 -7.59 5.08
CA TYR A 210 7.23 -7.34 6.33
C TYR A 210 8.19 -6.15 6.30
N LEU A 211 8.38 -5.48 5.15
CA LEU A 211 9.35 -4.39 5.02
C LEU A 211 9.10 -3.24 6.01
N THR A 212 7.89 -2.68 6.03
CA THR A 212 7.51 -1.60 6.97
C THR A 212 7.60 -2.04 8.44
N PRO A 213 7.01 -3.18 8.86
CA PRO A 213 7.10 -3.64 10.25
C PRO A 213 8.51 -4.03 10.70
N GLU A 214 9.35 -4.56 9.82
CA GLU A 214 10.75 -4.82 10.13
C GLU A 214 11.56 -3.53 10.30
N TYR A 215 11.29 -2.49 9.50
CA TYR A 215 11.97 -1.21 9.63
C TYR A 215 11.71 -0.56 11.00
N TYR A 216 10.46 -0.49 11.46
CA TYR A 216 10.21 0.08 12.79
C TYR A 216 10.38 -0.93 13.93
N ASN A 217 10.47 -2.25 13.67
CA ASN A 217 10.69 -3.26 14.71
C ASN A 217 11.54 -4.48 14.24
N TYR A 218 12.82 -4.21 13.96
CA TYR A 218 13.75 -5.22 13.45
C TYR A 218 13.83 -6.51 14.27
N ALA A 219 13.92 -6.41 15.60
CA ALA A 219 14.13 -7.56 16.47
C ALA A 219 12.99 -8.59 16.42
N SER A 220 11.76 -8.14 16.17
CA SER A 220 10.60 -9.04 16.11
C SER A 220 10.39 -9.66 14.72
N TYR A 221 10.71 -8.95 13.64
CA TYR A 221 10.35 -9.37 12.29
C TYR A 221 11.50 -9.97 11.48
N HIS A 222 12.75 -9.65 11.80
CA HIS A 222 13.90 -10.16 11.05
C HIS A 222 14.01 -11.69 11.08
N GLY A 223 13.69 -12.32 12.21
CA GLY A 223 13.68 -13.78 12.34
C GLY A 223 12.63 -14.43 11.46
N THR A 224 11.47 -13.77 11.29
CA THR A 224 10.38 -14.26 10.45
C THR A 224 10.68 -14.05 8.97
N SER A 225 11.18 -12.87 8.56
CA SER A 225 11.41 -12.56 7.15
C SER A 225 12.64 -13.28 6.57
N MET A 226 13.62 -13.67 7.41
CA MET A 226 14.91 -14.25 7.02
C MET A 226 15.70 -13.40 6.00
N LEU A 227 15.36 -12.12 5.89
CA LEU A 227 15.96 -11.14 5.02
C LEU A 227 16.31 -9.90 5.84
N SER A 228 17.36 -9.20 5.44
CA SER A 228 17.64 -7.87 5.99
C SER A 228 16.69 -6.84 5.39
N THR A 229 16.47 -5.73 6.11
CA THR A 229 15.61 -4.64 5.65
C THR A 229 16.02 -4.07 4.29
N ASN A 230 17.33 -4.03 4.00
CA ASN A 230 17.84 -3.60 2.69
C ASN A 230 17.52 -4.61 1.57
N GLN A 231 17.57 -5.91 1.87
CA GLN A 231 17.19 -6.96 0.92
C GLN A 231 15.69 -6.94 0.64
N LEU A 232 14.86 -6.73 1.67
CA LEU A 232 13.42 -6.55 1.52
C LEU A 232 13.10 -5.32 0.67
N LEU A 233 13.79 -4.20 0.91
CA LEU A 233 13.61 -2.96 0.14
C LEU A 233 13.93 -3.19 -1.35
N LEU A 234 15.08 -3.80 -1.64
CA LEU A 234 15.48 -4.10 -3.02
C LEU A 234 14.51 -5.09 -3.69
N GLY A 235 14.11 -6.14 -2.97
CA GLY A 235 13.11 -7.10 -3.44
C GLY A 235 11.79 -6.43 -3.77
N THR A 236 11.33 -5.51 -2.91
CA THR A 236 10.09 -4.75 -3.10
C THR A 236 10.16 -3.88 -4.36
N PHE A 237 11.27 -3.18 -4.60
CA PHE A 237 11.47 -2.42 -5.85
C PHE A 237 11.42 -3.32 -7.09
N CYS A 238 12.09 -4.49 -7.05
CA CYS A 238 12.05 -5.45 -8.14
C CYS A 238 10.63 -5.94 -8.41
N TYR A 239 9.87 -6.30 -7.37
CA TYR A 239 8.49 -6.74 -7.50
C TYR A 239 7.53 -5.62 -7.95
N MET A 240 7.76 -4.38 -7.53
CA MET A 240 7.01 -3.22 -8.00
C MET A 240 7.11 -3.09 -9.52
N CYS A 241 8.33 -3.14 -10.06
CA CYS A 241 8.57 -3.09 -11.50
C CYS A 241 7.96 -4.32 -12.21
N LEU A 242 8.15 -5.52 -11.66
CA LEU A 242 7.67 -6.77 -12.24
C LEU A 242 6.13 -6.80 -12.32
N PHE A 243 5.42 -6.49 -11.23
CA PHE A 243 3.96 -6.52 -11.23
C PHE A 243 3.35 -5.38 -12.04
N GLY A 244 3.97 -4.19 -12.06
CA GLY A 244 3.58 -3.11 -12.95
C GLY A 244 3.67 -3.53 -14.43
N TRP A 245 4.77 -4.19 -14.81
CA TRP A 245 4.97 -4.69 -16.16
C TRP A 245 4.02 -5.83 -16.53
N LEU A 246 3.84 -6.82 -15.65
CA LEU A 246 2.88 -7.92 -15.87
C LEU A 246 1.44 -7.42 -15.98
N GLY A 247 1.04 -6.47 -15.12
CA GLY A 247 -0.28 -5.86 -15.16
C GLY A 247 -0.54 -5.17 -16.50
N TRP A 248 0.46 -4.44 -17.01
CA TRP A 248 0.39 -3.81 -18.32
C TRP A 248 0.23 -4.83 -19.46
N LEU A 249 1.06 -5.89 -19.47
CA LEU A 249 1.01 -6.93 -20.50
C LEU A 249 -0.36 -7.65 -20.53
N ILE A 250 -0.90 -8.00 -19.36
CA ILE A 250 -2.21 -8.65 -19.26
C ILE A 250 -3.29 -7.71 -19.79
N PHE A 251 -3.27 -6.44 -19.39
CA PHE A 251 -4.24 -5.44 -19.85
C PHE A 251 -4.21 -5.23 -21.37
N GLU A 252 -3.02 -5.19 -21.96
CA GLU A 252 -2.85 -4.99 -23.40
C GLU A 252 -3.39 -6.18 -24.22
N LYS A 253 -3.05 -7.41 -23.79
CA LYS A 253 -3.43 -8.66 -24.47
C LYS A 253 -4.85 -9.12 -24.17
N LYS A 254 -5.54 -8.53 -23.19
CA LYS A 254 -6.91 -8.93 -22.86
C LYS A 254 -7.83 -8.66 -24.05
N HIS A 255 -8.49 -9.73 -24.50
CA HIS A 255 -9.60 -9.63 -25.45
C HIS A 255 -10.85 -9.24 -24.66
N PHE A 256 -11.46 -8.12 -25.06
CA PHE A 256 -12.64 -7.54 -24.44
C PHE A 256 -13.88 -7.94 -25.23
#